data_AF-A0A5C3F5A6-F1
#
_entry.id   AF-A0A5C3F5A6-F1
#
_cell.length_a   1.000
_cell.length_b   1.000
_cell.length_c   1.000
_cell.angle_alpha   90.00
_cell.angle_beta   90.00
_cell.angle_gamma   90.00
#
_symmetry.space_group_name_H-M   'P 1'
#
loop_
_entity.id
_entity.type
_entity.pdbx_description
1 polymer ?
#
loop_
_entity_poly.entity_id
_entity_poly.type
_entity_poly.pdbx_seq_one_letter_code
_entity_poly.pdbx_strand_id
1 'polypeptide(L)'
;MSVEDQASAAAAPRRTTAATSKPRNHGSASPSCGTGNRFDESVARLDAIIAATAGSGRRLKEAWPQLRGLKSALDSGKSVTGAGTARGLPLRIVVQTLKASWHVDDTWPVGVEEQAAKTTTGAGLPGSGSQAAPEAGPPVRPDPDPQSIAHAYRERGVEVAPAIVVDDEW
;
A
#
# COMPACT_ATOMS: atom_id res chain seq x y z
N MET A 1 9.01 51.20 -51.95
CA MET A 1 10.25 50.50 -51.53
C MET A 1 9.90 49.03 -51.42
N SER A 2 10.54 48.22 -52.29
CA SER A 2 10.57 46.73 -52.37
C SER A 2 9.22 46.01 -52.50
N VAL A 3 8.79 45.35 -53.60
CA VAL A 3 9.40 44.61 -54.73
C VAL A 3 10.55 43.67 -54.36
N GLU A 4 10.22 42.38 -54.27
CA GLU A 4 10.97 41.15 -54.60
C GLU A 4 10.01 39.98 -54.29
N ASP A 5 9.40 39.24 -55.21
CA ASP A 5 9.83 38.51 -56.41
C ASP A 5 10.47 37.13 -56.10
N GLN A 6 9.97 36.12 -56.83
CA GLN A 6 10.52 34.76 -57.07
C GLN A 6 10.48 33.72 -55.92
N ALA A 7 10.38 32.41 -56.13
CA ALA A 7 10.10 31.50 -57.27
C ALA A 7 10.23 30.06 -56.68
N SER A 8 9.36 29.10 -56.99
CA SER A 8 9.62 28.04 -57.98
C SER A 8 9.72 26.63 -57.36
N ALA A 9 9.33 25.66 -58.19
CA ALA A 9 9.49 24.20 -58.13
C ALA A 9 8.59 23.44 -57.14
N ALA A 10 7.48 22.82 -57.57
CA ALA A 10 7.37 21.64 -58.44
C ALA A 10 8.05 20.38 -57.88
N ALA A 11 7.26 19.47 -57.29
CA ALA A 11 7.56 18.04 -57.24
C ALA A 11 6.26 17.24 -57.03
N ALA A 12 5.80 16.63 -58.11
CA ALA A 12 4.65 15.72 -58.17
C ALA A 12 5.05 14.28 -57.71
N PRO A 13 4.08 13.35 -57.56
CA PRO A 13 4.12 12.23 -56.63
C PRO A 13 4.88 11.00 -57.14
N ARG A 14 5.62 10.33 -56.26
CA ARG A 14 6.13 8.97 -56.52
C ARG A 14 5.20 7.92 -55.93
N ARG A 15 4.40 7.33 -56.81
CA ARG A 15 3.76 6.03 -56.63
C ARG A 15 4.86 4.97 -56.51
N THR A 16 4.89 4.24 -55.40
CA THR A 16 5.63 3.00 -55.27
C THR A 16 4.65 1.84 -55.30
N THR A 17 4.93 0.89 -56.18
CA THR A 17 4.09 -0.24 -56.56
C THR A 17 4.08 -1.34 -55.51
N ALA A 18 2.97 -2.08 -55.53
CA ALA A 18 2.65 -3.26 -54.76
C ALA A 18 3.80 -4.26 -54.54
N ALA A 19 3.97 -4.67 -53.28
CA ALA A 19 4.54 -5.95 -52.91
C ALA A 19 3.45 -6.76 -52.20
N THR A 20 2.94 -7.76 -52.92
CA THR A 20 2.10 -8.83 -52.40
C THR A 20 2.92 -9.59 -51.36
N SER A 21 2.62 -9.38 -50.08
CA SER A 21 3.15 -10.19 -48.99
C SER A 21 2.00 -11.01 -48.41
N LYS A 22 2.07 -12.31 -48.66
CA LYS A 22 1.16 -13.33 -48.16
C LYS A 22 1.36 -13.45 -46.64
N PRO A 23 0.38 -13.06 -45.78
CA PRO A 23 0.53 -13.32 -44.36
C PRO A 23 0.47 -14.82 -44.13
N ARG A 24 1.61 -15.35 -43.69
CA ARG A 24 1.79 -16.71 -43.19
C ARG A 24 0.84 -16.87 -42.00
N ASN A 25 -0.09 -17.80 -42.14
CA ASN A 25 -1.03 -18.24 -41.12
C ASN A 25 -0.24 -18.86 -39.96
N HIS A 26 0.28 -18.02 -39.07
CA HIS A 26 0.61 -18.41 -37.70
C HIS A 26 -0.69 -18.29 -36.93
N GLY A 27 -1.14 -19.42 -36.39
CA GLY A 27 -2.47 -19.62 -35.87
C GLY A 27 -3.00 -18.39 -35.13
N SER A 28 -4.23 -18.01 -35.47
CA SER A 28 -5.11 -17.30 -34.56
C SER A 28 -4.96 -17.95 -33.18
N ALA A 29 -4.15 -17.33 -32.33
CA ALA A 29 -4.32 -17.45 -30.91
C ALA A 29 -5.71 -16.89 -30.69
N SER A 30 -6.69 -17.78 -30.61
CA SER A 30 -8.02 -17.47 -30.13
C SER A 30 -7.86 -16.53 -28.93
N PRO A 31 -8.51 -15.35 -28.89
CA PRO A 31 -8.52 -14.55 -27.68
C PRO A 31 -9.12 -15.42 -26.58
N SER A 32 -8.24 -15.94 -25.72
CA SER A 32 -8.61 -16.75 -24.58
C SER A 32 -9.62 -15.95 -23.77
N CYS A 33 -10.86 -16.43 -23.77
CA CYS A 33 -11.99 -16.03 -22.94
C CYS A 33 -11.68 -15.03 -21.79
N GLY A 34 -11.59 -13.74 -22.16
CA GLY A 34 -12.12 -12.52 -21.50
C GLY A 34 -11.93 -12.23 -20.00
N THR A 35 -11.29 -13.06 -19.19
CA THR A 35 -11.34 -12.90 -17.72
C THR A 35 -10.16 -12.12 -17.15
N GLY A 36 -8.99 -12.19 -17.80
CA GLY A 36 -7.75 -11.54 -17.32
C GLY A 36 -7.87 -10.01 -17.23
N ASN A 37 -8.37 -9.36 -18.28
CA ASN A 37 -8.43 -7.90 -18.34
C ASN A 37 -9.32 -7.31 -17.22
N ARG A 38 -10.42 -7.97 -16.85
CA ARG A 38 -11.35 -7.45 -15.84
C ARG A 38 -10.76 -7.55 -14.43
N PHE A 39 -10.02 -8.62 -14.14
CA PHE A 39 -9.33 -8.76 -12.86
C PHE A 39 -8.24 -7.69 -12.74
N ASP A 40 -7.41 -7.53 -13.78
CA ASP A 40 -6.34 -6.55 -13.79
C ASP A 40 -6.87 -5.11 -13.68
N GLU A 41 -7.97 -4.78 -14.38
CA GLU A 41 -8.67 -3.50 -14.24
C GLU A 41 -9.18 -3.27 -12.81
N SER A 42 -9.71 -4.33 -12.16
CA SER A 42 -10.20 -4.25 -10.79
C SER A 42 -9.05 -4.03 -9.80
N VAL A 43 -7.93 -4.72 -9.99
CA VAL A 43 -6.71 -4.54 -9.19
C VAL A 43 -6.15 -3.13 -9.40
N ALA A 44 -6.07 -2.65 -10.65
CA ALA A 44 -5.60 -1.30 -10.96
C ALA A 44 -6.50 -0.22 -10.36
N ARG A 45 -7.82 -0.42 -10.36
CA ARG A 45 -8.77 0.48 -9.69
C ARG A 45 -8.54 0.52 -8.18
N LEU A 46 -8.42 -0.64 -7.54
CA LEU A 46 -8.14 -0.73 -6.10
C LEU A 46 -6.82 -0.06 -5.75
N ASP A 47 -5.82 -0.24 -6.60
CA ASP A 47 -4.51 0.37 -6.43
C ASP A 47 -4.55 1.90 -6.51
N ALA A 48 -5.29 2.44 -7.47
CA ALA A 48 -5.50 3.88 -7.59
C ALA A 48 -6.18 4.47 -6.35
N ILE A 49 -7.18 3.79 -5.78
CA ILE A 49 -7.85 4.21 -4.54
C ILE A 49 -6.86 4.21 -3.37
N ILE A 50 -6.07 3.15 -3.24
CA ILE A 50 -5.07 3.02 -2.18
C ILE A 50 -3.96 4.06 -2.32
N ALA A 51 -3.48 4.31 -3.54
CA ALA A 51 -2.49 5.35 -3.80
C ALA A 51 -3.02 6.75 -3.44
N ALA A 52 -4.30 7.04 -3.74
CA ALA A 52 -4.93 8.31 -3.41
C ALA A 52 -5.14 8.53 -1.88
N THR A 53 -5.20 7.43 -1.12
CA THR A 53 -5.41 7.42 0.33
C THR A 53 -4.12 7.17 1.13
N ALA A 54 -2.99 7.00 0.45
CA ALA A 54 -1.69 6.73 1.07
C ALA A 54 -1.34 7.84 2.07
N GLY A 55 -1.07 7.44 3.32
CA GLY A 55 -0.66 8.35 4.39
C GLY A 55 -1.77 9.11 5.09
N SER A 56 -3.06 8.86 4.79
CA SER A 56 -4.15 9.36 5.63
C SER A 56 -5.21 8.31 5.96
N GLY A 57 -5.28 7.91 7.23
CA GLY A 57 -6.30 7.07 7.83
C GLY A 57 -7.70 7.67 7.71
N ARG A 58 -7.84 9.01 7.72
CA ARG A 58 -9.13 9.66 7.42
C ARG A 58 -9.59 9.38 5.99
N ARG A 59 -8.71 9.62 5.00
CA ARG A 59 -9.04 9.37 3.58
C ARG A 59 -9.29 7.88 3.32
N LEU A 60 -8.56 7.02 4.03
CA LEU A 60 -8.75 5.58 3.97
C LEU A 60 -10.10 5.15 4.56
N LYS A 61 -10.56 5.79 5.65
CA LYS A 61 -11.91 5.61 6.22
C LYS A 61 -13.00 6.08 5.25
N GLU A 62 -12.80 7.20 4.55
CA GLU A 62 -13.74 7.71 3.53
C GLU A 62 -13.84 6.77 2.32
N ALA A 63 -12.73 6.16 1.89
CA ALA A 63 -12.70 5.19 0.79
C ALA A 63 -13.26 3.81 1.17
N TRP A 64 -13.59 3.57 2.44
CA TRP A 64 -14.01 2.28 2.97
C TRP A 64 -15.15 1.59 2.21
N PRO A 65 -16.24 2.27 1.79
CA PRO A 65 -17.34 1.62 1.08
C PRO A 65 -16.89 0.90 -0.20
N GLN A 66 -15.82 1.38 -0.84
CA GLN A 66 -15.25 0.80 -2.06
C GLN A 66 -14.39 -0.44 -1.77
N LEU A 67 -13.82 -0.54 -0.56
CA LEU A 67 -12.96 -1.64 -0.12
C LEU A 67 -13.72 -2.73 0.65
N ARG A 68 -14.93 -2.44 1.15
CA ARG A 68 -15.74 -3.36 1.97
C ARG A 68 -16.01 -4.71 1.28
N GLY A 69 -16.32 -4.68 -0.02
CA GLY A 69 -16.56 -5.91 -0.79
C GLY A 69 -15.33 -6.81 -0.82
N LEU A 70 -14.15 -6.21 -0.94
CA LEU A 70 -12.89 -6.94 -0.91
C LEU A 70 -12.61 -7.52 0.49
N LYS A 71 -12.83 -6.76 1.58
CA LYS A 71 -12.69 -7.32 2.94
C LYS A 71 -13.60 -8.52 3.15
N SER A 72 -14.87 -8.43 2.77
CA SER A 72 -15.79 -9.56 2.91
C SER A 72 -15.33 -10.80 2.14
N ALA A 73 -14.70 -10.60 0.98
CA ALA A 73 -14.11 -11.70 0.23
C ALA A 73 -12.90 -12.30 0.95
N LEU A 74 -12.01 -11.46 1.51
CA LEU A 74 -10.86 -11.89 2.30
C LEU A 74 -11.28 -12.66 3.56
N ASP A 75 -12.26 -12.15 4.31
CA ASP A 75 -12.78 -12.81 5.53
C ASP A 75 -13.41 -14.16 5.23
N SER A 76 -13.98 -14.33 4.03
CA SER A 76 -14.60 -15.60 3.61
C SER A 76 -13.59 -16.71 3.34
N GLY A 77 -12.29 -16.39 3.25
CA GLY A 77 -11.23 -17.34 2.89
C GLY A 77 -11.30 -17.86 1.46
N LYS A 78 -12.21 -17.31 0.63
CA LYS A 78 -12.36 -17.73 -0.77
C LYS A 78 -11.23 -17.15 -1.61
N SER A 79 -10.54 -18.03 -2.33
CA SER A 79 -9.57 -17.63 -3.33
C SER A 79 -10.23 -16.77 -4.41
N VAL A 80 -9.58 -15.68 -4.80
CA VAL A 80 -10.06 -14.81 -5.87
C VAL A 80 -9.93 -15.54 -7.20
N THR A 81 -11.07 -15.96 -7.75
CA THR A 81 -11.15 -16.61 -9.05
C THR A 81 -10.92 -15.58 -10.17
N GLY A 82 -10.18 -15.97 -11.22
CA GLY A 82 -9.93 -15.11 -12.38
C GLY A 82 -8.56 -14.46 -12.45
N ALA A 83 -7.69 -14.61 -11.44
CA ALA A 83 -6.33 -14.10 -11.47
C ALA A 83 -5.39 -14.85 -12.46
N GLY A 84 -5.84 -15.96 -13.04
CA GLY A 84 -5.05 -16.74 -13.99
C GLY A 84 -3.74 -17.25 -13.37
N THR A 85 -2.65 -17.24 -14.15
CA THR A 85 -1.29 -17.53 -13.66
C THR A 85 -0.71 -16.41 -12.80
N ALA A 86 -1.33 -15.22 -12.79
CA ALA A 86 -0.94 -14.14 -11.89
C ALA A 86 -1.44 -14.46 -10.48
N ARG A 87 -0.49 -14.51 -9.55
CA ARG A 87 -0.64 -15.07 -8.20
C ARG A 87 -1.46 -14.17 -7.26
N GLY A 88 -2.74 -14.00 -7.52
CA GLY A 88 -3.70 -13.39 -6.58
C GLY A 88 -3.55 -11.88 -6.41
N LEU A 89 -4.05 -11.37 -5.28
CA LEU A 89 -4.04 -9.95 -4.96
C LEU A 89 -2.67 -9.49 -4.46
N PRO A 90 -2.17 -8.32 -4.89
CA PRO A 90 -0.99 -7.71 -4.30
C PRO A 90 -1.15 -7.53 -2.78
N LEU A 91 -0.15 -7.94 -2.00
CA LEU A 91 -0.19 -7.90 -0.54
C LEU A 91 -0.46 -6.48 0.00
N ARG A 92 0.06 -5.44 -0.68
CA ARG A 92 -0.22 -4.04 -0.32
C ARG A 92 -1.71 -3.72 -0.30
N ILE A 93 -2.49 -4.29 -1.22
CA ILE A 93 -3.93 -4.05 -1.32
C ILE A 93 -4.66 -4.69 -0.14
N VAL A 94 -4.24 -5.90 0.22
CA VAL A 94 -4.76 -6.63 1.38
C VAL A 94 -4.48 -5.87 2.67
N VAL A 95 -3.23 -5.47 2.90
CA VAL A 95 -2.82 -4.72 4.10
C VAL A 95 -3.60 -3.41 4.24
N GLN A 96 -3.75 -2.64 3.15
CA GLN A 96 -4.47 -1.37 3.20
C GLN A 96 -5.97 -1.55 3.40
N THR A 97 -6.55 -2.63 2.85
CA THR A 97 -7.95 -2.98 3.11
C THR A 97 -8.18 -3.34 4.58
N LEU A 98 -7.29 -4.12 5.19
CA LEU A 98 -7.35 -4.45 6.61
C LEU A 98 -7.19 -3.20 7.49
N LYS A 99 -6.20 -2.36 7.16
CA LYS A 99 -5.97 -1.08 7.85
C LYS A 99 -7.21 -0.16 7.77
N ALA A 100 -7.84 -0.08 6.61
CA ALA A 100 -9.08 0.69 6.43
C ALA A 100 -10.19 0.21 7.37
N SER A 101 -10.32 -1.11 7.54
CA SER A 101 -11.34 -1.67 8.43
C SER A 101 -11.12 -1.31 9.90
N TRP A 102 -9.87 -1.32 10.37
CA TRP A 102 -9.56 -0.91 11.75
C TRP A 102 -9.79 0.58 12.01
N HIS A 103 -9.63 1.44 10.99
CA HIS A 103 -9.98 2.87 11.10
C HIS A 103 -11.48 3.12 11.12
N VAL A 104 -12.28 2.23 10.53
CA VAL A 104 -13.75 2.31 10.55
C VAL A 104 -14.29 1.87 11.90
N ASP A 105 -13.73 0.80 12.45
CA ASP A 105 -14.09 0.26 13.76
C ASP A 105 -13.52 1.09 14.93
N ASP A 106 -12.82 2.19 14.61
CA ASP A 106 -12.07 3.04 15.55
C ASP A 106 -11.11 2.25 16.48
N THR A 107 -10.82 1.00 16.10
CA THR A 107 -9.88 0.10 16.79
C THR A 107 -8.45 0.54 16.55
N TRP A 108 -8.19 1.22 15.42
CA TRP A 108 -6.93 1.89 15.16
C TRP A 108 -7.12 3.41 15.19
N PRO A 109 -6.54 4.12 16.17
CA PRO A 109 -6.66 5.57 16.22
C PRO A 109 -6.06 6.15 14.94
N VAL A 110 -6.79 7.07 14.30
CA VAL A 110 -6.21 7.94 13.27
C VAL A 110 -5.18 8.79 14.02
N GLY A 111 -3.92 8.36 13.99
CA GLY A 111 -2.87 8.87 14.86
C GLY A 111 -2.83 10.39 14.83
N VAL A 112 -2.57 10.99 15.99
CA VAL A 112 -2.40 12.43 16.20
C VAL A 112 -1.34 13.02 15.25
N GLU A 113 -0.44 12.19 14.71
CA GLU A 113 0.53 12.59 13.67
C GLU A 113 -0.09 13.08 12.36
N GLU A 114 -1.28 12.61 11.96
CA GLU A 114 -1.98 13.14 10.77
C GLU A 114 -2.50 14.58 11.00
N GLN A 115 -2.72 14.97 12.25
CA GLN A 115 -3.00 16.37 12.60
C GLN A 115 -1.70 17.18 12.73
N ALA A 116 -0.63 16.60 13.27
CA ALA A 116 0.66 17.28 13.44
C ALA A 116 1.31 17.68 12.11
N ALA A 117 1.16 16.87 11.06
CA ALA A 117 1.64 17.20 9.72
C ALA A 117 0.87 18.37 9.07
N LYS A 118 -0.34 18.70 9.55
CA LYS A 118 -1.16 19.80 9.02
C LYS A 118 -1.14 21.07 9.88
N THR A 119 -0.67 21.00 11.13
CA THR A 119 -0.61 22.16 12.05
C THR A 119 0.79 22.75 12.24
N THR A 120 1.87 22.12 11.73
CA THR A 120 3.24 22.62 11.94
C THR A 120 3.68 23.68 10.91
N THR A 121 2.80 24.12 10.01
CA THR A 121 3.07 25.27 9.13
C THR A 121 2.18 26.45 9.53
N GLY A 122 2.62 27.20 10.54
CA GLY A 122 2.12 28.54 10.83
C GLY A 122 1.66 28.76 12.26
N ALA A 123 2.33 29.70 12.93
CA ALA A 123 1.98 30.34 14.20
C ALA A 123 2.39 29.60 15.51
N GLY A 124 3.68 29.72 15.81
CA GLY A 124 4.16 30.41 17.02
C GLY A 124 3.63 29.99 18.39
N LEU A 125 4.40 29.13 19.07
CA LEU A 125 4.48 29.10 20.54
C LEU A 125 5.97 29.08 20.95
N PRO A 126 6.47 30.08 21.70
CA PRO A 126 7.82 30.06 22.23
C PRO A 126 7.86 29.34 23.60
N GLY A 127 8.85 28.46 23.78
CA GLY A 127 9.30 27.95 25.07
C GLY A 127 9.15 26.42 25.20
N SER A 128 10.21 25.64 24.98
CA SER A 128 11.30 25.33 25.94
C SER A 128 11.01 23.98 26.63
N GLY A 129 11.73 22.88 26.44
CA GLY A 129 12.87 22.58 25.60
C GLY A 129 13.20 21.09 25.73
N SER A 130 13.41 20.41 24.62
CA SER A 130 14.33 19.27 24.52
C SER A 130 14.62 19.03 23.05
N GLN A 131 15.87 19.29 22.69
CA GLN A 131 16.39 19.16 21.35
C GLN A 131 16.19 17.74 20.82
N ALA A 132 15.79 17.70 19.55
CA ALA A 132 15.79 16.54 18.70
C ALA A 132 17.18 15.89 18.67
N ALA A 133 17.26 14.65 19.14
CA ALA A 133 18.29 13.69 18.75
C ALA A 133 17.70 12.80 17.63
N PRO A 134 18.51 12.30 16.68
CA PRO A 134 18.05 11.39 15.63
C PRO A 134 17.34 10.20 16.29
N GLU A 135 16.15 9.87 15.80
CA GLU A 135 15.21 8.91 16.40
C GLU A 135 15.91 7.56 16.67
N ALA A 136 16.46 7.42 17.87
CA ALA A 136 16.80 6.14 18.44
C ALA A 136 15.49 5.36 18.53
N GLY A 137 15.48 4.11 18.10
CA GLY A 137 14.32 3.24 18.19
C GLY A 137 13.70 3.26 19.60
N PRO A 138 12.47 2.71 19.75
CA PRO A 138 11.75 2.71 21.03
C PRO A 138 12.73 2.40 22.16
N PRO A 139 12.80 3.24 23.21
CA PRO A 139 13.86 3.16 24.20
C PRO A 139 13.94 1.71 24.65
N VAL A 140 15.08 1.08 24.42
CA VAL A 140 15.34 -0.30 24.85
C VAL A 140 15.19 -0.24 26.36
N ARG A 141 13.99 -0.57 26.84
CA ARG A 141 13.76 -0.73 28.26
C ARG A 141 14.59 -1.95 28.59
N PRO A 142 15.62 -1.83 29.44
CA PRO A 142 16.37 -3.00 29.87
C PRO A 142 15.35 -3.99 30.44
N ASP A 143 15.39 -5.22 29.92
CA ASP A 143 14.48 -6.26 30.39
C ASP A 143 14.64 -6.36 31.91
N PRO A 144 13.56 -6.22 32.69
CA PRO A 144 13.66 -6.29 34.13
C PRO A 144 14.18 -7.67 34.52
N ASP A 145 15.16 -7.68 35.43
CA ASP A 145 15.71 -8.94 35.95
C ASP A 145 14.58 -9.82 36.53
N PRO A 146 14.60 -11.14 36.32
CA PRO A 146 13.57 -12.04 36.83
C PRO A 146 13.26 -11.88 38.33
N GLN A 147 14.27 -11.53 39.15
CA GLN A 147 14.05 -11.28 40.59
C GLN A 147 13.26 -10.01 40.84
N SER A 148 13.51 -8.95 40.05
CA SER A 148 12.77 -7.69 40.15
C SER A 148 11.30 -7.87 39.79
N ILE A 149 11.02 -8.71 38.79
CA ILE A 149 9.64 -9.07 38.42
C ILE A 149 9.00 -9.83 39.58
N ALA A 150 9.66 -10.87 40.09
CA ALA A 150 9.13 -11.67 41.19
C ALA A 150 8.80 -10.81 42.43
N HIS A 151 9.64 -9.83 42.76
CA HIS A 151 9.38 -8.88 43.85
C HIS A 151 8.11 -8.06 43.62
N ALA A 152 7.96 -7.45 42.43
CA ALA A 152 6.79 -6.64 42.09
C ALA A 152 5.47 -7.42 42.13
N TYR A 153 5.50 -8.72 41.81
CA TYR A 153 4.33 -9.58 41.92
C TYR A 153 3.99 -9.93 43.38
N ARG A 154 5.00 -10.19 44.22
CA ARG A 154 4.79 -10.40 45.67
C ARG A 154 4.21 -9.18 46.37
N GLU A 155 4.67 -7.97 46.02
CA GLU A 155 4.09 -6.71 46.54
C GLU A 155 2.60 -6.55 46.18
N ARG A 156 2.18 -7.13 45.06
CA ARG A 156 0.78 -7.15 44.62
C ARG A 156 -0.03 -8.30 45.24
N GLY A 157 0.56 -9.06 46.16
CA GLY A 157 -0.06 -10.22 46.79
C GLY A 157 -0.18 -11.44 45.86
N VAL A 158 0.55 -11.45 44.74
CA VAL A 158 0.60 -12.60 43.84
C VAL A 158 1.71 -13.54 44.29
N GLU A 159 1.36 -14.78 44.60
CA GLU A 159 2.31 -15.83 44.93
C GLU A 159 3.08 -16.25 43.67
N VAL A 160 4.40 -16.10 43.71
CA VAL A 160 5.31 -16.48 42.61
C VAL A 160 6.12 -17.69 43.07
N ALA A 161 5.91 -18.84 42.42
CA ALA A 161 6.70 -20.04 42.67
C ALA A 161 8.19 -19.79 42.34
N PRO A 162 9.14 -20.43 43.06
CA PRO A 162 10.56 -20.28 42.75
C PRO A 162 10.84 -20.76 41.32
N ALA A 163 11.71 -20.03 40.63
CA ALA A 163 12.14 -20.41 39.29
C ALA A 163 12.78 -21.80 39.33
N ILE A 164 12.21 -22.75 38.58
CA ILE A 164 12.80 -24.06 38.37
C ILE A 164 13.89 -23.84 37.32
N VAL A 165 15.15 -23.89 37.75
CA VAL A 165 16.27 -23.99 36.83
C VAL A 165 16.18 -25.38 36.21
N VAL A 166 15.70 -25.44 34.97
CA VAL A 166 15.83 -26.66 34.16
C VAL A 166 17.26 -26.59 33.65
N ASP A 167 18.13 -27.44 34.18
CA ASP A 167 19.42 -27.69 33.57
C ASP A 167 19.14 -28.31 32.19
N ASP A 168 19.21 -27.48 31.15
CA ASP A 168 19.21 -27.93 29.75
C ASP A 168 20.53 -28.67 29.47
N GLU A 169 20.68 -29.87 30.02
CA GLU A 169 21.60 -30.89 29.50
C GLU A 169 20.98 -31.47 28.21
N TRP A 170 21.11 -30.72 27.11
CA TRP A 170 20.85 -31.18 25.75
C TRP A 170 22.15 -31.29 24.95
#